data_AF-A0AA41WYZ9-F1
#
_entry.id   AF-A0AA41WYZ9-F1
#
_cell.length_a   1.000
_cell.length_b   1.000
_cell.length_c   1.000
_cell.angle_alpha   90.00
_cell.angle_beta   90.00
_cell.angle_gamma   90.00
#
_symmetry.space_group_name_H-M   'P 1'
#
loop_
_entity.id
_entity.type
_entity.pdbx_description
1 polymer ?
#
loop_
_entity_poly.entity_id
_entity_poly.type
_entity_poly.pdbx_seq_one_letter_code
_entity_poly.pdbx_strand_id
1 'polypeptide(L)' 'MLSWFKSDPTKKLRKKYDAKLEEGMQAQRRGDIKSYAMITAEAEKIWAEIEAIEKSNKK' A
#
# COMPACT_ATOMS: atom_id res chain seq x y z
N MET A 1 12.23 -19.61 -22.32
CA MET A 1 13.17 -18.70 -21.62
C MET A 1 12.35 -17.82 -20.67
N LEU A 2 12.18 -18.26 -19.41
CA LEU A 2 11.28 -17.62 -18.43
C LEU A 2 12.08 -16.66 -17.54
N SER A 3 12.53 -15.54 -18.10
CA SER A 3 13.24 -14.50 -17.34
C SER A 3 12.26 -13.48 -16.74
N TRP A 4 11.20 -13.92 -16.03
CA TRP A 4 10.16 -13.00 -15.54
C TRP A 4 9.84 -13.04 -14.04
N PHE A 5 10.62 -13.78 -13.24
CA PHE A 5 10.55 -13.68 -11.78
C PHE A 5 11.61 -12.71 -11.24
N LYS A 6 11.63 -11.46 -11.71
CA LYS A 6 12.02 -10.38 -10.81
C LYS A 6 10.82 -10.13 -9.92
N SER A 7 10.74 -10.90 -8.83
CA SER A 7 9.73 -10.71 -7.80
C SER A 7 9.95 -9.34 -7.20
N ASP A 8 9.22 -8.33 -7.70
CA ASP A 8 9.26 -6.99 -7.14
C ASP A 8 8.77 -7.10 -5.69
N PRO A 9 9.65 -6.94 -4.69
CA PRO A 9 9.30 -7.21 -3.29
C PRO A 9 8.19 -6.27 -2.81
N THR A 10 8.06 -5.11 -3.47
CA THR A 10 7.04 -4.09 -3.21
C THR A 10 5.69 -4.42 -3.84
N LYS A 11 5.60 -5.34 -4.82
CA LYS A 11 4.34 -5.67 -5.51
C LYS A 11 3.26 -6.18 -4.57
N LYS A 12 3.64 -6.95 -3.54
CA LYS A 12 2.71 -7.41 -2.49
C LYS A 12 2.24 -6.26 -1.61
N LEU A 13 3.12 -5.33 -1.27
CA LEU A 13 2.80 -4.17 -0.44
C LEU A 13 1.92 -3.17 -1.20
N ARG A 14 2.21 -2.91 -2.48
CA ARG A 14 1.38 -2.06 -3.36
C ARG A 14 -0.06 -2.57 -3.42
N LYS A 15 -0.26 -3.88 -3.59
CA LYS A 15 -1.61 -4.47 -3.52
C LYS A 15 -2.31 -4.25 -2.18
N LYS A 16 -1.59 -4.35 -1.06
CA LYS A 16 -2.15 -4.08 0.27
C LYS A 16 -2.51 -2.61 0.45
N TYR A 17 -1.65 -1.71 -0.05
CA TYR A 17 -1.89 -0.27 -0.06
C TYR A 17 -3.16 0.06 -0.85
N ASP A 18 -3.29 -0.46 -2.06
CA ASP A 18 -4.47 -0.25 -2.91
C ASP A 18 -5.76 -0.73 -2.23
N ALA A 19 -5.71 -1.92 -1.59
CA ALA A 19 -6.84 -2.44 -0.83
C ALA A 19 -7.22 -1.52 0.36
N LYS A 20 -6.23 -0.97 1.07
CA LYS A 20 -6.47 -0.01 2.16
C LYS A 20 -7.05 1.30 1.65
N LEU A 21 -6.60 1.80 0.51
CA LEU A 21 -7.22 2.98 -0.11
C LEU A 21 -8.68 2.72 -0.48
N GLU A 22 -9.00 1.54 -1.00
CA GLU A 22 -10.38 1.18 -1.32
C GLU A 22 -11.24 1.09 -0.05
N GLU A 23 -10.75 0.44 1.01
CA GLU A 23 -11.40 0.40 2.33
C GLU A 23 -11.64 1.82 2.87
N GLY A 24 -10.63 2.70 2.77
CA GLY A 24 -10.71 4.08 3.20
C GLY A 24 -11.76 4.88 2.42
N MET A 25 -11.79 4.74 1.09
CA MET A 25 -12.83 5.36 0.25
C MET A 25 -14.23 4.87 0.62
N GLN A 26 -14.40 3.58 0.91
CA GLN A 26 -15.69 3.04 1.36
C GLN A 26 -16.09 3.61 2.72
N ALA A 27 -15.15 3.71 3.68
CA ALA A 27 -15.40 4.34 4.98
C ALA A 27 -15.79 5.81 4.82
N GLN A 28 -15.08 6.56 3.98
CA GLN A 28 -15.37 7.96 3.67
C GLN A 28 -16.77 8.11 3.05
N ARG A 29 -17.13 7.27 2.07
CA ARG A 29 -18.46 7.27 1.44
C ARG A 29 -19.59 6.97 2.42
N ARG A 30 -19.33 6.17 3.45
CA ARG A 30 -20.30 5.89 4.53
C ARG A 30 -20.33 6.97 5.61
N GLY A 31 -19.46 7.98 5.54
CA GLY A 31 -19.32 9.02 6.57
C GLY A 31 -18.58 8.56 7.83
N ASP A 32 -17.89 7.42 7.78
CA ASP A 32 -17.09 6.92 8.90
C ASP A 32 -15.68 7.54 8.87
N ILE A 33 -15.61 8.78 9.35
CA ILE A 33 -14.38 9.58 9.36
C ILE A 33 -13.31 8.94 10.26
N LYS A 34 -13.70 8.29 11.36
CA LYS A 34 -12.76 7.66 12.29
C LYS A 34 -12.08 6.46 11.63
N SER A 35 -12.86 5.58 11.01
CA SER A 35 -12.29 4.45 10.27
C SER A 35 -11.49 4.93 9.07
N TYR A 36 -11.95 5.93 8.33
CA TYR A 36 -11.18 6.55 7.25
C TYR A 36 -9.79 7.01 7.72
N ALA A 37 -9.72 7.80 8.79
CA ALA A 37 -8.45 8.30 9.32
C ALA A 37 -7.50 7.15 9.73
N MET A 38 -8.03 6.11 10.37
CA MET A 38 -7.25 4.92 10.76
C MET A 38 -6.74 4.15 9.54
N ILE A 39 -7.62 3.89 8.57
CA ILE A 39 -7.29 3.13 7.35
C ILE A 39 -6.28 3.89 6.48
N THR A 40 -6.43 5.21 6.36
CA THR A 40 -5.48 6.06 5.64
C THR A 40 -4.12 6.06 6.33
N ALA A 41 -4.07 6.15 7.66
CA ALA A 41 -2.80 6.05 8.40
C ALA A 41 -2.14 4.66 8.25
N GLU A 42 -2.91 3.58 8.13
CA GLU A 42 -2.38 2.25 7.80
C GLU A 42 -1.83 2.20 6.36
N ALA A 43 -2.52 2.81 5.40
CA ALA A 43 -2.06 2.89 4.02
C ALA A 43 -0.72 3.66 3.94
N GLU A 44 -0.59 4.79 4.64
CA GLU A 44 0.65 5.58 4.68
C GLU A 44 1.84 4.78 5.24
N LYS A 45 1.62 3.94 6.26
CA LYS A 45 2.66 3.05 6.79
C LYS A 45 3.14 2.05 5.73
N ILE A 46 2.21 1.44 4.99
CA ILE A 46 2.54 0.52 3.90
C ILE A 46 3.32 1.26 2.81
N TRP A 47 2.94 2.50 2.49
CA TRP A 47 3.66 3.32 1.51
C TRP A 47 5.09 3.62 1.96
N ALA A 48 5.29 3.95 3.24
CA ALA A 48 6.63 4.16 3.79
C ALA A 48 7.52 2.91 3.69
N GLU A 49 6.95 1.72 3.93
CA GLU A 49 7.65 0.43 3.73
C GLU A 49 8.03 0.21 2.26
N ILE A 50 7.12 0.52 1.32
CA ILE A 50 7.39 0.45 -0.12
C ILE A 50 8.56 1.37 -0.47
N GLU A 51 8.50 2.64 -0.06
CA GLU A 51 9.56 3.59 -0.34
C GLU A 51 10.91 3.16 0.24
N ALA A 52 10.93 2.59 1.45
CA ALA A 52 12.15 2.10 2.07
C ALA A 52 12.79 0.98 1.24
N ILE A 53 11.98 0.03 0.74
CA ILE A 53 12.43 -1.08 -0.11
C ILE A 53 12.87 -0.58 -1.49
N GLU A 54 12.16 0.39 -2.08
CA GLU A 54 12.56 0.97 -3.38
C GLU A 54 13.87 1.75 -3.27
N LYS A 55 14.05 2.50 -2.17
CA LYS A 55 15.31 3.20 -1.86
C LYS A 55 16.45 2.21 -1.63
N SER A 56 16.20 1.06 -0.98
CA SER A 56 17.24 0.03 -0.78
C SER A 56 17.59 -0.70 -2.07
N ASN A 57 16.62 -0.99 -2.93
CA ASN A 57 16.84 -1.69 -4.21
C ASN A 57 17.50 -0.82 -5.29
N LYS A 58 17.51 0.50 -5.12
CA LYS A 58 18.13 1.45 -6.06
C LYS A 58 19.58 1.80 -5.71
N LYS A 59 20.08 1.34 -4.55
CA LYS A 59 21.51 1.39 -4.19
C LYS A 59 22.24 0.15 -4.72
#